data_AF-A0A923MN08-F1
#
_entry.id   AF-A0A923MN08-F1
#
_cell.length_a   1.000
_cell.length_b   1.000
_cell.length_c   1.000
_cell.angle_alpha   90.00
_cell.angle_beta   90.00
_cell.angle_gamma   90.00
#
_symmetry.space_group_name_H-M   'P 1'
#
loop_
_entity.id
_entity.type
_entity.pdbx_description
1 polymer ?
#
loop_
_entity_poly.entity_id
_entity_poly.type
_entity_poly.pdbx_seq_one_letter_code
_entity_poly.pdbx_strand_id
1 'polypeptide(L)'
;MAKKKTKPKKKAAEQVQRPKDFLDMIAPAAVKFNTDHFILGGRYHTAMTLKSYPPMTDELALLRGLGDMGGVDLRLTARQVTPAEEDAILHAATNKSRMERSNTNDYKQSVTADANLRDMAELLAKQRQEKEPLIHCGVYLDIAAADTEKLRAARDTVSAQLVRSRMGADPLLLRQREGFLSANPAGGSQLANFAERVLPARSVANLYPMNYSGKTDPKGFFIGRDRFGSNIIVDFDRRASDKTNASALILGNTGQGKSYLLKLLLCNVREAGKSVISLDSEHEMEDECRALGGCFLDYLSGQYRINLLEPRCWDDGSGPEDPDAPDAFRGTLLSQHISFLRDVFRVYKGFDTPHIDTLELMVEQLYKKWGITDRTDFTSMRPTDYPILSDLYDTIQEAYDNYDAAGLYPREMLRDLLLGLHSMCRGADARFFNGHTNIDRSKFLVFCVKGLDNMAENLRNTLLFSLLSYMSDQLLTLGNSVAAIDELYLWLSDPTVITYIRNAL
;
A
#
# COMPACT_ATOMS: atom_id res chain seq x y z
N MET A 1 -48.86 94.87 12.86
CA MET A 1 -48.08 93.92 12.03
C MET A 1 -46.87 93.46 12.83
N ALA A 2 -46.75 92.16 13.15
CA ALA A 2 -45.52 91.59 13.71
C ALA A 2 -45.35 90.16 13.19
N LYS A 3 -44.29 89.96 12.37
CA LYS A 3 -43.91 88.67 11.75
C LYS A 3 -43.42 87.70 12.83
N LYS A 4 -44.08 86.54 12.98
CA LYS A 4 -43.55 85.39 13.73
C LYS A 4 -42.36 84.80 12.98
N LYS A 5 -41.15 84.91 13.56
CA LYS A 5 -39.94 84.24 13.09
C LYS A 5 -40.00 82.75 13.43
N THR A 6 -39.96 81.89 12.41
CA THR A 6 -39.76 80.44 12.51
C THR A 6 -38.30 80.13 12.91
N LYS A 7 -38.11 79.30 13.94
CA LYS A 7 -36.79 78.75 14.31
C LYS A 7 -36.40 77.64 13.32
N PRO A 8 -35.13 77.56 12.88
CA PRO A 8 -34.69 76.52 11.94
C PRO A 8 -34.57 75.16 12.65
N LYS A 9 -34.97 74.08 11.95
CA LYS A 9 -34.72 72.69 12.36
C LYS A 9 -33.22 72.43 12.40
N LYS A 10 -32.70 71.92 13.53
CA LYS A 10 -31.33 71.40 13.64
C LYS A 10 -31.15 70.25 12.65
N LYS A 11 -30.20 70.37 11.72
CA LYS A 11 -29.71 69.24 10.91
C LYS A 11 -29.08 68.22 11.86
N ALA A 12 -29.47 66.94 11.72
CA ALA A 12 -28.80 65.83 12.39
C ALA A 12 -27.32 65.81 11.96
N ALA A 13 -26.42 65.57 12.92
CA ALA A 13 -24.99 65.51 12.65
C ALA A 13 -24.69 64.40 11.63
N GLU A 14 -23.87 64.73 10.62
CA GLU A 14 -23.34 63.73 9.68
C GLU A 14 -22.56 62.68 10.46
N GLN A 15 -22.96 61.41 10.31
CA GLN A 15 -22.21 60.29 10.87
C GLN A 15 -20.85 60.23 10.16
N VAL A 16 -19.78 60.52 10.90
CA VAL A 16 -18.41 60.33 10.44
C VAL A 16 -18.25 58.86 10.03
N GLN A 17 -17.97 58.60 8.76
CA GLN A 17 -17.71 57.25 8.27
C GLN A 17 -16.43 56.72 8.90
N ARG A 18 -16.58 55.77 9.83
CA ARG A 18 -15.46 55.03 10.38
C ARG A 18 -14.80 54.19 9.28
N PRO A 19 -13.46 54.01 9.30
CA PRO A 19 -12.81 53.02 8.45
C PRO A 19 -13.45 51.66 8.67
N LYS A 20 -13.73 50.92 7.59
CA LYS A 20 -14.24 49.54 7.67
C LYS A 20 -13.19 48.64 8.29
N ASP A 21 -13.59 47.84 9.26
CA ASP A 21 -12.74 46.77 9.80
C ASP A 21 -12.83 45.48 8.93
N PHE A 22 -12.08 44.44 9.29
CA PHE A 22 -12.09 43.17 8.55
C PHE A 22 -13.49 42.54 8.48
N LEU A 23 -14.28 42.60 9.56
CA LEU A 23 -15.63 42.04 9.59
C LEU A 23 -16.58 42.82 8.69
N ASP A 24 -16.46 44.16 8.67
CA ASP A 24 -17.19 45.05 7.76
C ASP A 24 -16.84 44.78 6.28
N MET A 25 -15.64 44.27 5.99
CA MET A 25 -15.18 43.93 4.63
C MET A 25 -15.65 42.56 4.14
N ILE A 26 -15.77 41.57 5.03
CA ILE A 26 -16.24 40.21 4.67
C ILE A 26 -17.75 40.04 4.85
N ALA A 27 -18.43 40.99 5.51
CA ALA A 27 -19.87 40.93 5.70
C ALA A 27 -20.62 40.96 4.35
N PRO A 28 -21.67 40.15 4.19
CA PRO A 28 -22.44 40.15 2.96
C PRO A 28 -23.15 41.49 2.77
N ALA A 29 -23.17 41.99 1.53
CA ALA A 29 -23.77 43.29 1.20
C ALA A 29 -25.26 43.37 1.55
N ALA A 30 -26.01 42.29 1.32
CA ALA A 30 -27.39 42.13 1.74
C ALA A 30 -27.75 40.64 1.83
N VAL A 31 -28.64 40.30 2.76
CA VAL A 31 -29.24 38.96 2.86
C VAL A 31 -30.75 39.11 2.99
N LYS A 32 -31.51 38.40 2.16
CA LYS A 32 -32.98 38.38 2.25
C LYS A 32 -33.44 37.01 2.73
N PHE A 33 -34.08 36.97 3.90
CA PHE A 33 -34.66 35.74 4.44
C PHE A 33 -36.13 35.62 4.04
N ASN A 34 -36.50 34.47 3.47
CA ASN A 34 -37.87 34.09 3.15
C ASN A 34 -38.30 32.91 4.05
N THR A 35 -39.49 32.38 3.82
CA THR A 35 -40.07 31.30 4.65
C THR A 35 -39.25 30.00 4.61
N ASP A 36 -38.83 29.56 3.42
CA ASP A 36 -38.20 28.26 3.19
C ASP A 36 -36.79 28.37 2.57
N HIS A 37 -36.32 29.58 2.28
CA HIS A 37 -35.01 29.83 1.68
C HIS A 37 -34.53 31.26 2.02
N PHE A 38 -33.28 31.57 1.70
CA PHE A 38 -32.73 32.92 1.75
C PHE A 38 -31.90 33.23 0.50
N ILE A 39 -31.67 34.51 0.23
CA ILE A 39 -30.89 34.98 -0.92
C ILE A 39 -29.63 35.65 -0.40
N LEU A 40 -28.48 35.16 -0.84
CA LEU A 40 -27.14 35.60 -0.46
C LEU A 40 -26.26 35.63 -1.71
N GLY A 41 -25.59 36.75 -1.98
CA GLY A 41 -24.65 36.86 -3.11
C GLY A 41 -25.24 36.55 -4.50
N GLY A 42 -26.54 36.76 -4.68
CA GLY A 42 -27.25 36.43 -5.93
C GLY A 42 -27.60 34.95 -6.12
N ARG A 43 -27.35 34.10 -5.12
CA ARG A 43 -27.75 32.69 -5.09
C ARG A 43 -28.90 32.46 -4.12
N TYR A 44 -29.61 31.36 -4.34
CA TYR A 44 -30.69 30.90 -3.48
C TYR A 44 -30.17 29.81 -2.56
N HIS A 45 -30.41 29.97 -1.27
CA HIS A 45 -29.90 29.10 -0.22
C HIS A 45 -31.05 28.52 0.60
N THR A 46 -30.94 27.29 1.08
CA THR A 46 -31.84 26.74 2.11
C THR A 46 -31.02 26.14 3.23
N ALA A 47 -31.25 26.61 4.45
CA ALA A 47 -30.66 26.03 5.65
C ALA A 47 -31.50 24.83 6.11
N MET A 48 -30.85 23.73 6.45
CA MET A 48 -31.47 22.56 7.06
C MET A 48 -30.66 22.12 8.28
N THR A 49 -31.29 21.35 9.18
CA THR A 49 -30.60 20.72 10.31
C THR A 49 -30.95 19.24 10.38
N LEU A 50 -30.01 18.40 10.80
CA LEU A 50 -30.35 17.02 11.15
C LEU A 50 -31.08 16.99 12.49
N LYS A 51 -32.16 16.21 12.55
CA LYS A 51 -33.05 16.07 13.71
C LYS A 51 -33.04 14.68 14.32
N SER A 52 -32.85 13.66 13.47
CA SER A 52 -32.73 12.26 13.87
C SER A 52 -31.47 11.66 13.30
N TYR A 53 -30.75 10.95 14.17
CA TYR A 53 -29.52 10.24 13.87
C TYR A 53 -29.73 8.75 14.15
N PRO A 54 -29.05 7.86 13.43
CA PRO A 54 -28.99 6.46 13.80
C PRO A 54 -28.40 6.29 15.22
N PRO A 55 -29.02 5.46 16.09
CA PRO A 55 -28.60 5.33 17.49
C PRO A 55 -27.20 4.71 17.65
N MET A 56 -26.84 3.76 16.78
CA MET A 56 -25.49 3.20 16.63
C MET A 56 -25.15 3.03 15.16
N THR A 57 -23.89 3.21 14.81
CA THR A 57 -23.41 3.19 13.42
C THR A 57 -22.12 2.40 13.33
N ASP A 58 -22.14 1.32 12.56
CA ASP A 58 -20.92 0.63 12.12
C ASP A 58 -20.35 1.25 10.83
N GLU A 59 -21.21 1.94 10.08
CA GLU A 59 -20.86 2.63 8.85
C GLU A 59 -20.13 3.95 9.15
N LEU A 60 -18.95 4.12 8.56
CA LEU A 60 -18.11 5.30 8.71
C LEU A 60 -18.49 6.39 7.68
N ALA A 61 -18.33 7.65 8.07
CA ALA A 61 -18.55 8.84 7.25
C ALA A 61 -19.91 8.91 6.55
N LEU A 62 -20.96 8.85 7.35
CA LEU A 62 -22.36 8.88 6.92
C LEU A 62 -22.74 10.12 6.10
N LEU A 63 -22.04 11.25 6.28
CA LEU A 63 -22.29 12.50 5.56
C LEU A 63 -21.34 12.70 4.37
N ARG A 64 -20.52 11.71 4.01
CA ARG A 64 -19.60 11.81 2.86
C ARG A 64 -20.32 12.20 1.57
N GLY A 65 -21.44 11.55 1.28
CA GLY A 65 -22.21 11.80 0.05
C GLY A 65 -22.65 13.26 -0.10
N LEU A 66 -22.81 13.98 1.02
CA LEU A 66 -23.13 15.40 1.05
C LEU A 66 -21.88 16.28 0.95
N GLY A 67 -20.76 15.85 1.55
CA GLY A 67 -19.48 16.57 1.46
C GLY A 67 -18.91 16.64 0.03
N ASP A 68 -19.25 15.66 -0.82
CA ASP A 68 -18.85 15.63 -2.23
C ASP A 68 -19.80 16.45 -3.15
N MET A 69 -20.91 16.99 -2.64
CA MET A 69 -21.88 17.76 -3.43
C MET A 69 -21.48 19.22 -3.60
N GLY A 70 -21.40 19.66 -4.86
CA GLY A 70 -21.24 21.08 -5.18
C GLY A 70 -22.42 21.91 -4.68
N GLY A 71 -22.13 22.98 -3.92
CA GLY A 71 -23.14 23.88 -3.38
C GLY A 71 -23.82 23.40 -2.10
N VAL A 72 -23.24 22.43 -1.39
CA VAL A 72 -23.69 22.04 -0.04
C VAL A 72 -22.58 22.35 0.95
N ASP A 73 -22.84 23.26 1.87
CA ASP A 73 -21.97 23.53 3.01
C ASP A 73 -22.48 22.74 4.23
N LEU A 74 -21.59 21.97 4.83
CA LEU A 74 -21.87 21.13 6.00
C LEU A 74 -21.10 21.68 7.21
N ARG A 75 -21.81 21.92 8.32
CA ARG A 75 -21.20 22.24 9.61
C ARG A 75 -21.62 21.25 10.68
N LEU A 76 -20.63 20.61 11.30
CA LEU A 76 -20.80 19.76 12.47
C LEU A 76 -20.31 20.52 13.71
N THR A 77 -21.17 20.63 14.72
CA THR A 77 -20.79 21.10 16.06
C THR A 77 -20.64 19.89 16.98
N ALA A 78 -19.58 19.88 17.79
CA ALA A 78 -19.31 18.84 18.76
C ALA A 78 -18.81 19.48 20.06
N ARG A 79 -19.53 19.25 21.16
CA ARG A 79 -19.12 19.69 22.50
C ARG A 79 -19.25 18.52 23.47
N GLN A 80 -18.21 18.25 24.24
CA GLN A 80 -18.26 17.22 25.27
C GLN A 80 -19.32 17.57 26.34
N VAL A 81 -20.12 16.57 26.71
CA VAL A 81 -21.08 16.67 27.81
C VAL A 81 -20.30 16.71 29.12
N THR A 82 -20.65 17.65 30.00
CA THR A 82 -20.04 17.71 31.34
C THR A 82 -20.64 16.64 32.26
N PRO A 83 -19.94 16.19 33.33
CA PRO A 83 -20.47 15.18 34.24
C PRO A 83 -21.83 15.55 34.85
N ALA A 84 -22.06 16.84 35.16
CA ALA A 84 -23.33 17.31 35.71
C ALA A 84 -24.47 17.29 34.67
N GLU A 85 -24.17 17.62 33.40
CA GLU A 85 -25.14 17.51 32.31
C GLU A 85 -25.47 16.05 32.03
N GLU A 86 -24.47 15.17 32.09
CA GLU A 86 -24.61 13.74 31.92
C GLU A 86 -25.60 13.15 32.95
N ASP A 87 -25.40 13.42 34.24
CA ASP A 87 -26.30 12.98 35.30
C ASP A 87 -27.74 13.50 35.09
N ALA A 88 -27.88 14.76 34.67
CA ALA A 88 -29.18 15.37 34.39
C ALA A 88 -29.89 14.72 33.18
N ILE A 89 -29.14 14.38 32.12
CA ILE A 89 -29.66 13.69 30.93
C ILE A 89 -30.17 12.30 31.31
N LEU A 90 -29.40 11.55 32.11
CA LEU A 90 -29.78 10.22 32.58
C LEU A 90 -31.02 10.27 33.46
N HIS A 91 -31.09 11.25 34.36
CA HIS A 91 -32.24 11.43 35.24
C HIS A 91 -33.51 11.82 34.45
N ALA A 92 -33.39 12.72 33.47
CA ALA A 92 -34.49 13.12 32.60
C ALA A 92 -34.99 11.97 31.72
N ALA A 93 -34.08 11.19 31.13
CA ALA A 93 -34.42 10.02 30.32
C ALA A 93 -35.13 8.94 31.15
N THR A 94 -34.66 8.67 32.37
CA THR A 94 -35.26 7.70 33.29
C THR A 94 -36.69 8.12 33.67
N ASN A 95 -36.90 9.41 33.96
CA ASN A 95 -38.21 9.93 34.34
C ASN A 95 -39.20 9.96 33.16
N LYS A 96 -38.75 10.37 31.97
CA LYS A 96 -39.57 10.36 30.76
C LYS A 96 -40.05 8.96 30.42
N SER A 97 -39.14 7.98 30.49
CA SER A 97 -39.46 6.59 30.20
C SER A 97 -40.40 5.96 31.24
N ARG A 98 -40.26 6.34 32.52
CA ARG A 98 -41.23 5.98 33.59
C ARG A 98 -42.62 6.56 33.33
N MET A 99 -42.69 7.80 32.86
CA MET A 99 -43.95 8.48 32.53
C MET A 99 -44.62 7.88 31.29
N GLU A 100 -43.87 7.56 30.23
CA GLU A 100 -44.41 6.93 29.01
C GLU A 100 -44.94 5.51 29.29
N ARG A 101 -44.32 4.77 30.23
CA ARG A 101 -44.87 3.49 30.74
C ARG A 101 -46.18 3.64 31.50
N SER A 102 -46.41 4.77 32.14
CA SER A 102 -47.62 5.00 32.95
C SER A 102 -48.85 5.35 32.11
N ASN A 103 -48.67 5.66 30.82
CA ASN A 103 -49.75 5.99 29.89
C ASN A 103 -50.15 4.75 29.06
N THR A 104 -51.03 3.91 29.62
CA THR A 104 -51.43 2.60 29.07
C THR A 104 -52.43 2.63 27.91
N ASN A 105 -52.86 3.81 27.45
CA ASN A 105 -53.94 3.93 26.45
C ASN A 105 -53.50 3.71 24.99
N ASP A 106 -52.20 3.59 24.70
CA ASP A 106 -51.72 3.42 23.32
C ASP A 106 -50.64 2.32 23.26
N TYR A 107 -51.05 1.09 22.91
CA TYR A 107 -50.19 -0.11 22.91
C TYR A 107 -48.98 0.01 21.98
N LYS A 108 -49.07 0.81 20.91
CA LYS A 108 -47.92 1.10 20.04
C LYS A 108 -46.89 2.00 20.73
N GLN A 109 -47.34 2.97 21.54
CA GLN A 109 -46.44 3.85 22.28
C GLN A 109 -45.72 3.10 23.39
N SER A 110 -46.39 2.18 24.10
CA SER A 110 -45.76 1.39 25.15
C SER A 110 -44.66 0.45 24.63
N VAL A 111 -44.89 -0.22 23.48
CA VAL A 111 -43.88 -1.06 22.83
C VAL A 111 -42.69 -0.25 22.33
N THR A 112 -42.94 0.93 21.75
CA THR A 112 -41.87 1.82 21.26
C THR A 112 -41.06 2.40 22.44
N ALA A 113 -41.72 2.74 23.54
CA ALA A 113 -41.06 3.19 24.77
C ALA A 113 -40.18 2.10 25.40
N ASP A 114 -40.62 0.85 25.38
CA ASP A 114 -39.82 -0.29 25.87
C ASP A 114 -38.60 -0.58 24.99
N ALA A 115 -38.71 -0.42 23.66
CA ALA A 115 -37.58 -0.52 22.75
C ALA A 115 -36.54 0.60 22.99
N ASN A 116 -37.00 1.85 23.08
CA ASN A 116 -36.13 3.00 23.39
C ASN A 116 -35.42 2.84 24.74
N LEU A 117 -36.10 2.27 25.75
CA LEU A 117 -35.53 1.97 27.05
C LEU A 117 -34.42 0.92 27.01
N ARG A 118 -34.58 -0.11 26.16
CA ARG A 118 -33.54 -1.14 25.96
C ARG A 118 -32.32 -0.55 25.27
N ASP A 119 -32.52 0.23 24.20
CA ASP A 119 -31.43 0.92 23.50
C ASP A 119 -30.68 1.88 24.43
N MET A 120 -31.39 2.62 25.30
CA MET A 120 -30.76 3.48 26.30
C MET A 120 -30.03 2.68 27.38
N ALA A 121 -30.58 1.55 27.83
CA ALA A 121 -29.93 0.68 28.81
C ALA A 121 -28.66 0.03 28.24
N GLU A 122 -28.66 -0.35 26.97
CA GLU A 122 -27.48 -0.86 26.26
C GLU A 122 -26.43 0.23 26.05
N LEU A 123 -26.84 1.44 25.68
CA LEU A 123 -25.96 2.62 25.63
C LEU A 123 -25.28 2.86 26.98
N LEU A 124 -26.07 2.85 28.05
CA LEU A 124 -25.58 3.02 29.43
C LEU A 124 -24.66 1.89 29.89
N ALA A 125 -24.95 0.65 29.51
CA ALA A 125 -24.14 -0.51 29.86
C ALA A 125 -22.77 -0.46 29.17
N LYS A 126 -22.74 -0.17 27.86
CA LYS A 126 -21.50 0.01 27.09
C LYS A 126 -20.69 1.21 27.58
N GLN A 127 -21.34 2.31 27.89
CA GLN A 127 -20.70 3.52 28.43
C GLN A 127 -19.93 3.23 29.74
N ARG A 128 -20.52 2.47 30.67
CA ARG A 128 -19.86 2.08 31.93
C ARG A 128 -18.67 1.14 31.72
N GLN A 129 -18.71 0.32 30.67
CA GLN A 129 -17.68 -0.68 30.39
C GLN A 129 -16.50 -0.09 29.61
N GLU A 130 -16.74 0.85 28.69
CA GLU A 130 -15.75 1.39 27.75
C GLU A 130 -15.27 2.83 28.08
N LYS A 131 -15.89 3.51 29.06
CA LYS A 131 -15.60 4.93 29.41
C LYS A 131 -15.69 5.90 28.22
N GLU A 132 -16.58 5.62 27.26
CA GLU A 132 -16.78 6.48 26.10
C GLU A 132 -17.50 7.79 26.50
N PRO A 133 -17.01 8.99 26.11
CA PRO A 133 -17.66 10.25 26.44
C PRO A 133 -18.88 10.51 25.55
N LEU A 134 -19.90 11.17 26.13
CA LEU A 134 -21.04 11.71 25.40
C LEU A 134 -20.74 13.09 24.83
N ILE A 135 -21.24 13.35 23.63
CA ILE A 135 -21.02 14.59 22.87
C ILE A 135 -22.36 15.20 22.48
N HIS A 136 -22.55 16.49 22.76
CA HIS A 136 -23.56 17.32 22.11
C HIS A 136 -23.15 17.53 20.65
N CYS A 137 -23.92 16.96 19.72
CA CYS A 137 -23.68 17.01 18.30
C CYS A 137 -24.83 17.70 17.57
N GLY A 138 -24.52 18.72 16.77
CA GLY A 138 -25.45 19.37 15.84
C GLY A 138 -24.90 19.33 14.43
N VAL A 139 -25.75 19.05 13.45
CA VAL A 139 -25.37 19.05 12.04
C VAL A 139 -26.28 20.00 11.27
N TYR A 140 -25.66 21.02 10.67
CA TYR A 140 -26.31 22.07 9.90
C TYR A 140 -25.86 22.00 8.44
N LEU A 141 -26.80 22.23 7.53
CA LEU A 141 -26.59 22.21 6.09
C LEU A 141 -27.01 23.57 5.53
N ASP A 142 -26.20 24.16 4.66
CA ASP A 142 -26.60 25.26 3.76
C ASP A 142 -26.48 24.77 2.32
N ILE A 143 -27.61 24.70 1.62
CA ILE A 143 -27.67 24.21 0.24
C ILE A 143 -27.90 25.41 -0.68
N ALA A 144 -26.99 25.65 -1.61
CA ALA A 144 -26.93 26.83 -2.47
C ALA A 144 -27.07 26.49 -3.96
N ALA A 145 -28.07 27.08 -4.63
CA ALA A 145 -28.33 26.92 -6.05
C ALA A 145 -28.48 28.26 -6.79
N ALA A 146 -28.44 28.20 -8.12
CA ALA A 146 -28.57 29.38 -8.98
C ALA A 146 -30.00 29.93 -9.05
N ASP A 147 -31.00 29.07 -8.87
CA ASP A 147 -32.43 29.39 -8.99
C ASP A 147 -33.25 28.49 -8.05
N THR A 148 -34.53 28.82 -7.87
CA THR A 148 -35.43 28.15 -6.92
C THR A 148 -35.79 26.72 -7.33
N GLU A 149 -35.81 26.40 -8.63
CA GLU A 149 -36.08 25.04 -9.10
C GLU A 149 -34.90 24.12 -8.81
N LYS A 150 -33.68 24.55 -9.13
CA LYS A 150 -32.45 23.83 -8.79
C LYS A 150 -32.27 23.70 -7.28
N LEU A 151 -32.67 24.71 -6.51
CA LEU A 151 -32.64 24.62 -5.05
C LEU A 151 -33.52 23.48 -4.53
N ARG A 152 -34.75 23.36 -5.06
CA ARG A 152 -35.66 22.26 -4.69
C ARG A 152 -35.07 20.90 -5.08
N ALA A 153 -34.55 20.77 -6.30
CA ALA A 153 -33.92 19.53 -6.75
C ALA A 153 -32.70 19.13 -5.88
N ALA A 154 -31.85 20.10 -5.51
CA ALA A 154 -30.71 19.87 -4.64
C ALA A 154 -31.16 19.44 -3.23
N ARG A 155 -32.15 20.13 -2.66
CA ARG A 155 -32.74 19.77 -1.36
C ARG A 155 -33.33 18.36 -1.35
N ASP A 156 -34.04 17.98 -2.41
CA ASP A 156 -34.65 16.66 -2.52
C ASP A 156 -33.59 15.55 -2.67
N THR A 157 -32.50 15.84 -3.39
CA THR A 157 -31.32 14.95 -3.51
C THR A 157 -30.64 14.74 -2.16
N VAL A 158 -30.37 15.83 -1.43
CA VAL A 158 -29.80 15.80 -0.07
C VAL A 158 -30.69 15.02 0.88
N SER A 159 -32.00 15.28 0.86
CA SER A 159 -32.97 14.56 1.70
C SER A 159 -33.00 13.07 1.38
N ALA A 160 -32.95 12.68 0.11
CA ALA A 160 -32.90 11.28 -0.30
C ALA A 160 -31.62 10.57 0.17
N GLN A 161 -30.46 11.24 0.16
CA GLN A 161 -29.23 10.68 0.73
C GLN A 161 -29.34 10.47 2.23
N LEU A 162 -29.84 11.46 2.96
CA LEU A 162 -30.00 11.36 4.41
C LEU A 162 -30.95 10.22 4.81
N VAL A 163 -32.06 10.06 4.09
CA VAL A 163 -33.02 8.96 4.33
C VAL A 163 -32.35 7.59 4.12
N ARG A 164 -31.50 7.44 3.10
CA ARG A 164 -30.74 6.18 2.88
C ARG A 164 -29.84 5.83 4.06
N SER A 165 -29.26 6.84 4.70
CA SER A 165 -28.43 6.69 5.90
C SER A 165 -29.22 6.72 7.21
N ARG A 166 -30.56 6.55 7.15
CA ARG A 166 -31.49 6.57 8.31
C ARG A 166 -31.41 7.87 9.13
N MET A 167 -31.06 8.98 8.48
CA MET A 167 -31.04 10.32 9.06
C MET A 167 -32.25 11.13 8.59
N GLY A 168 -32.75 11.99 9.47
CA GLY A 168 -33.87 12.89 9.17
C GLY A 168 -33.42 14.33 9.27
N ALA A 169 -33.74 15.12 8.24
CA ALA A 169 -33.48 16.57 8.22
C ALA A 169 -34.76 17.38 8.37
N ASP A 170 -34.62 18.56 8.96
CA ASP A 170 -35.65 19.58 9.09
C ASP A 170 -35.23 20.81 8.25
N PRO A 171 -36.05 21.27 7.28
CA PRO A 171 -35.74 22.40 6.41
C PRO A 171 -35.83 23.78 7.08
N LEU A 172 -35.98 23.85 8.41
CA LEU A 172 -35.94 25.10 9.18
C LEU A 172 -36.89 26.18 8.63
N LEU A 173 -38.14 25.78 8.34
CA LEU A 173 -39.18 26.69 7.87
C LEU A 173 -39.37 27.84 8.88
N LEU A 174 -39.46 29.07 8.37
CA LEU A 174 -39.53 30.34 9.12
C LEU A 174 -38.30 30.62 10.00
N ARG A 175 -37.25 29.80 9.93
CA ARG A 175 -36.02 29.91 10.75
C ARG A 175 -34.74 29.94 9.91
N GLN A 176 -34.85 30.39 8.66
CA GLN A 176 -33.71 30.46 7.72
C GLN A 176 -32.60 31.39 8.21
N ARG A 177 -32.92 32.43 8.98
CA ARG A 177 -31.92 33.33 9.59
C ARG A 177 -31.10 32.62 10.65
N GLU A 178 -31.75 31.92 11.56
CA GLU A 178 -31.08 31.12 12.59
C GLU A 178 -30.30 29.97 11.96
N GLY A 179 -30.86 29.35 10.92
CA GLY A 179 -30.21 28.31 10.12
C GLY A 179 -28.94 28.80 9.45
N PHE A 180 -28.98 29.95 8.77
CA PHE A 180 -27.79 30.59 8.19
C PHE A 180 -26.72 30.87 9.26
N LEU A 181 -27.09 31.44 10.40
CA LEU A 181 -26.13 31.70 11.49
C LEU A 181 -25.54 30.41 12.08
N SER A 182 -26.31 29.33 12.10
CA SER A 182 -25.87 28.04 12.65
C SER A 182 -25.02 27.25 11.65
N ALA A 183 -25.30 27.33 10.35
CA ALA A 183 -24.49 26.71 9.29
C ALA A 183 -23.20 27.50 8.98
N ASN A 184 -23.20 28.82 9.20
CA ASN A 184 -22.05 29.67 8.93
C ASN A 184 -20.88 29.41 9.90
N PRO A 185 -19.63 29.18 9.41
CA PRO A 185 -18.46 28.95 10.26
C PRO A 185 -18.20 30.03 11.32
N ALA A 186 -18.52 31.29 11.00
CA ALA A 186 -18.34 32.44 11.90
C ALA A 186 -19.47 32.61 12.93
N GLY A 187 -20.60 31.93 12.76
CA GLY A 187 -21.74 32.04 13.67
C GLY A 187 -21.68 31.04 14.82
N GLY A 188 -22.37 31.33 15.93
CA GLY A 188 -22.63 30.34 16.98
C GLY A 188 -23.81 29.43 16.64
N SER A 189 -23.95 28.32 17.37
CA SER A 189 -25.10 27.41 17.26
C SER A 189 -26.37 28.06 17.84
N GLN A 190 -27.03 28.94 17.08
CA GLN A 190 -28.29 29.61 17.49
C GLN A 190 -29.43 28.60 17.67
N LEU A 191 -29.30 27.44 17.04
CA LEU A 191 -30.25 26.34 17.07
C LEU A 191 -29.83 25.20 17.99
N ALA A 192 -28.80 25.38 18.85
CA ALA A 192 -28.28 24.32 19.73
C ALA A 192 -29.40 23.57 20.47
N ASN A 193 -30.23 24.30 21.22
CA ASN A 193 -31.33 23.73 22.00
C ASN A 193 -32.39 22.97 21.17
N PHE A 194 -32.46 23.24 19.87
CA PHE A 194 -33.44 22.65 18.97
C PHE A 194 -32.87 21.44 18.20
N ALA A 195 -31.61 21.54 17.77
CA ALA A 195 -31.00 20.65 16.80
C ALA A 195 -29.95 19.70 17.41
N GLU A 196 -29.29 20.09 18.51
CA GLU A 196 -28.23 19.27 19.08
C GLU A 196 -28.79 18.01 19.77
N ARG A 197 -28.12 16.90 19.54
CA ARG A 197 -28.41 15.60 20.15
C ARG A 197 -27.20 15.13 20.93
N VAL A 198 -27.47 14.39 22.00
CA VAL A 198 -26.42 13.74 22.78
C VAL A 198 -26.17 12.37 22.18
N LEU A 199 -24.95 12.15 21.69
CA LEU A 199 -24.53 10.92 21.02
C LEU A 199 -23.18 10.44 21.59
N PRO A 200 -22.88 9.13 21.54
CA PRO A 200 -21.53 8.63 21.81
C PRO A 200 -20.50 9.23 20.87
N ALA A 201 -19.28 9.44 21.36
CA ALA A 201 -18.18 10.00 20.59
C ALA A 201 -17.93 9.28 19.26
N ARG A 202 -18.02 7.95 19.23
CA ARG A 202 -17.86 7.12 18.02
C ARG A 202 -18.96 7.36 17.01
N SER A 203 -20.21 7.48 17.46
CA SER A 203 -21.34 7.84 16.57
C SER A 203 -21.15 9.23 15.96
N VAL A 204 -20.63 10.19 16.74
CA VAL A 204 -20.30 11.53 16.23
C VAL A 204 -19.14 11.49 15.24
N ALA A 205 -18.10 10.68 15.51
CA ALA A 205 -16.98 10.50 14.60
C ALA A 205 -17.44 9.98 13.23
N ASN A 206 -18.40 9.06 13.21
CA ASN A 206 -18.97 8.51 11.98
C ASN A 206 -19.79 9.51 11.16
N LEU A 207 -20.16 10.67 11.71
CA LEU A 207 -20.83 11.73 10.95
C LEU A 207 -19.85 12.59 10.16
N TYR A 208 -18.56 12.60 10.50
CA TYR A 208 -17.59 13.41 9.75
C TYR A 208 -17.53 12.93 8.29
N PRO A 209 -17.64 13.84 7.30
CA PRO A 209 -17.65 13.48 5.88
C PRO A 209 -16.30 12.96 5.38
N MET A 210 -15.24 13.05 6.20
CA MET A 210 -13.89 12.69 5.84
C MET A 210 -13.61 11.23 6.22
N ASN A 211 -13.64 10.32 5.25
CA ASN A 211 -13.19 8.93 5.42
C ASN A 211 -11.90 8.68 4.61
N TYR A 212 -10.88 9.50 4.85
CA TYR A 212 -9.59 9.30 4.18
C TYR A 212 -8.73 8.40 5.06
N SER A 213 -8.92 7.09 4.90
CA SER A 213 -7.95 6.07 5.33
C SER A 213 -6.95 5.73 4.22
N GLY A 214 -6.95 6.50 3.12
CA GLY A 214 -6.09 6.24 1.98
C GLY A 214 -4.63 6.26 2.37
N LYS A 215 -4.00 5.08 2.47
CA LYS A 215 -2.54 4.93 2.42
C LYS A 215 -2.08 5.31 1.01
N THR A 216 -2.02 6.62 0.78
CA THR A 216 -1.61 7.21 -0.49
C THR A 216 -0.30 7.93 -0.24
N ASP A 217 0.76 7.43 -0.83
CA ASP A 217 2.06 8.09 -0.76
C ASP A 217 2.05 9.42 -1.56
N PRO A 218 2.88 10.42 -1.19
CA PRO A 218 3.00 11.67 -1.93
C PRO A 218 3.51 11.49 -3.37
N LYS A 219 4.22 10.39 -3.62
CA LYS A 219 4.81 9.97 -4.90
C LYS A 219 4.52 8.48 -5.10
N GLY A 220 5.04 7.91 -6.18
CA GLY A 220 4.87 6.50 -6.51
C GLY A 220 3.88 6.31 -7.65
N PHE A 221 3.37 5.09 -7.78
CA PHE A 221 2.49 4.73 -8.88
C PHE A 221 1.12 4.27 -8.38
N PHE A 222 0.12 4.49 -9.23
CA PHE A 222 -1.26 4.14 -8.96
C PHE A 222 -1.45 2.62 -9.06
N ILE A 223 -1.91 2.00 -7.98
CA ILE A 223 -2.18 0.55 -7.94
C ILE A 223 -3.66 0.21 -7.97
N GLY A 224 -4.54 1.17 -7.66
CA GLY A 224 -5.98 0.95 -7.62
C GLY A 224 -6.70 1.97 -6.75
N ARG A 225 -7.96 1.67 -6.41
CA ARG A 225 -8.76 2.50 -5.50
C ARG A 225 -9.16 1.71 -4.26
N ASP A 226 -9.26 2.38 -3.13
CA ASP A 226 -9.82 1.79 -1.92
C ASP A 226 -11.33 1.50 -2.09
N ARG A 227 -11.93 0.81 -1.10
CA ARG A 227 -13.38 0.50 -1.09
C ARG A 227 -14.26 1.75 -1.21
N PHE A 228 -13.74 2.89 -0.83
CA PHE A 228 -14.43 4.17 -0.82
C PHE A 228 -14.10 5.02 -2.07
N GLY A 229 -13.27 4.55 -3.00
CA GLY A 229 -12.94 5.24 -4.25
C GLY A 229 -11.71 6.16 -4.18
N SER A 230 -11.00 6.23 -3.06
CA SER A 230 -9.75 6.98 -2.96
C SER A 230 -8.65 6.28 -3.75
N ASN A 231 -7.84 7.03 -4.50
CA ASN A 231 -6.71 6.46 -5.23
C ASN A 231 -5.64 5.97 -4.23
N ILE A 232 -5.18 4.73 -4.42
CA ILE A 232 -4.05 4.16 -3.69
C ILE A 232 -2.81 4.33 -4.57
N ILE A 233 -1.87 5.11 -4.05
CA ILE A 233 -0.57 5.37 -4.67
C ILE A 233 0.48 4.80 -3.73
N VAL A 234 1.36 3.95 -4.26
CA VAL A 234 2.42 3.30 -3.48
C VAL A 234 3.77 3.68 -4.05
N ASP A 235 4.64 4.14 -3.18
CA ASP A 235 6.06 4.39 -3.44
C ASP A 235 6.90 3.35 -2.69
N PHE A 236 7.44 2.38 -3.44
CA PHE A 236 8.31 1.33 -2.90
C PHE A 236 9.71 1.84 -2.53
N ASP A 237 10.14 2.98 -3.07
CA ASP A 237 11.44 3.58 -2.74
C ASP A 237 11.35 4.46 -1.49
N ARG A 238 10.14 4.79 -1.04
CA ARG A 238 9.94 5.60 0.16
C ARG A 238 10.46 4.88 1.39
N ARG A 239 11.38 5.54 2.11
CA ARG A 239 11.81 5.14 3.45
C ARG A 239 11.07 5.97 4.50
N ALA A 240 10.52 5.29 5.50
CA ALA A 240 9.76 5.88 6.61
C ALA A 240 9.88 4.98 7.85
N SER A 241 9.39 5.44 9.01
CA SER A 241 9.42 4.65 10.25
C SER A 241 8.69 3.30 10.13
N ASP A 242 7.71 3.21 9.24
CA ASP A 242 6.93 2.00 8.92
C ASP A 242 7.33 1.35 7.59
N LYS A 243 8.36 1.87 6.90
CA LYS A 243 8.83 1.41 5.57
C LYS A 243 10.35 1.30 5.54
N THR A 244 10.84 0.11 5.87
CA THR A 244 12.28 -0.18 6.01
C THR A 244 12.92 -0.62 4.70
N ASN A 245 12.21 -1.37 3.86
CA ASN A 245 12.70 -1.88 2.57
C ASN A 245 11.68 -1.66 1.44
N ALA A 246 12.08 -2.00 0.22
CA ALA A 246 11.28 -1.89 -1.00
C ALA A 246 10.64 -3.22 -1.43
N SER A 247 10.81 -4.28 -0.63
CA SER A 247 10.39 -5.64 -0.98
C SER A 247 8.85 -5.77 -0.87
N ALA A 248 8.26 -6.56 -1.75
CA ALA A 248 6.82 -6.76 -1.83
C ALA A 248 6.47 -8.25 -1.92
N LEU A 249 5.43 -8.67 -1.18
CA LEU A 249 4.90 -10.02 -1.23
C LEU A 249 3.44 -9.99 -1.72
N ILE A 250 3.17 -10.66 -2.84
CA ILE A 250 1.83 -10.74 -3.44
C ILE A 250 1.26 -12.14 -3.16
N LEU A 251 0.20 -12.19 -2.36
CA LEU A 251 -0.49 -13.43 -2.00
C LEU A 251 -1.93 -13.38 -2.51
N GLY A 252 -2.41 -14.52 -3.00
CA GLY A 252 -3.79 -14.68 -3.46
C GLY A 252 -4.03 -16.08 -4.00
N ASN A 253 -5.29 -16.51 -3.99
CA ASN A 253 -5.66 -17.78 -4.62
C ASN A 253 -5.62 -17.63 -6.15
N THR A 254 -5.55 -18.76 -6.85
CA THR A 254 -5.66 -18.81 -8.32
C THR A 254 -6.87 -18.02 -8.82
N GLY A 255 -6.65 -17.17 -9.83
CA GLY A 255 -7.70 -16.34 -10.43
C GLY A 255 -8.03 -15.04 -9.69
N GLN A 256 -7.38 -14.73 -8.55
CA GLN A 256 -7.61 -13.46 -7.82
C GLN A 256 -6.81 -12.27 -8.38
N GLY A 257 -6.07 -12.45 -9.47
CA GLY A 257 -5.32 -11.37 -10.13
C GLY A 257 -3.89 -11.16 -9.62
N LYS A 258 -3.24 -12.18 -9.05
CA LYS A 258 -1.80 -12.13 -8.67
C LYS A 258 -0.93 -11.69 -9.86
N SER A 259 -0.98 -12.43 -10.97
CA SER A 259 -0.19 -12.14 -12.17
C SER A 259 -0.55 -10.79 -12.78
N TYR A 260 -1.84 -10.41 -12.74
CA TYR A 260 -2.30 -9.09 -13.20
C TYR A 260 -1.66 -7.96 -12.38
N LEU A 261 -1.66 -8.07 -11.05
CA LEU A 261 -1.01 -7.08 -10.19
C LEU A 261 0.50 -7.06 -10.40
N LEU A 262 1.16 -8.22 -10.49
CA LEU A 262 2.60 -8.30 -10.75
C LEU A 262 2.98 -7.60 -12.06
N LYS A 263 2.29 -7.91 -13.16
CA LYS A 263 2.50 -7.25 -14.46
C LYS A 263 2.28 -5.74 -14.38
N LEU A 264 1.21 -5.29 -13.72
CA LEU A 264 0.95 -3.85 -13.51
C LEU A 264 2.11 -3.17 -12.78
N LEU A 265 2.63 -3.80 -11.72
CA LEU A 265 3.77 -3.26 -10.97
C LEU A 265 5.03 -3.19 -11.83
N LEU A 266 5.34 -4.24 -12.58
CA LEU A 266 6.54 -4.29 -13.42
C LEU A 266 6.49 -3.30 -14.58
N CYS A 267 5.31 -3.11 -15.19
CA CYS A 267 5.10 -2.03 -16.17
C CYS A 267 5.39 -0.66 -15.55
N ASN A 268 4.82 -0.35 -14.38
CA ASN A 268 5.05 0.93 -13.70
C ASN A 268 6.51 1.14 -13.31
N VAL A 269 7.18 0.09 -12.82
CA VAL A 269 8.62 0.10 -12.49
C VAL A 269 9.45 0.40 -13.73
N ARG A 270 9.12 -0.23 -14.86
CA ARG A 270 9.83 -0.03 -16.13
C ARG A 270 9.63 1.37 -16.70
N GLU A 271 8.40 1.90 -16.62
CA GLU A 271 8.04 3.27 -17.01
C GLU A 271 8.70 4.32 -16.11
N ALA A 272 8.91 4.01 -14.83
CA ALA A 272 9.71 4.83 -13.92
C ALA A 272 11.22 4.83 -14.25
N GLY A 273 11.64 4.09 -15.28
CA GLY A 273 13.01 4.06 -15.77
C GLY A 273 13.92 3.02 -15.11
N LYS A 274 13.36 2.17 -14.24
CA LYS A 274 14.10 1.08 -13.57
C LYS A 274 14.34 -0.09 -14.51
N SER A 275 15.39 -0.86 -14.21
CA SER A 275 15.62 -2.15 -14.85
C SER A 275 14.81 -3.24 -14.17
N VAL A 276 14.23 -4.16 -14.93
CA VAL A 276 13.41 -5.27 -14.43
C VAL A 276 14.03 -6.59 -14.83
N ILE A 277 14.12 -7.52 -13.87
CA ILE A 277 14.51 -8.91 -14.12
C ILE A 277 13.44 -9.79 -13.49
N SER A 278 12.72 -10.55 -14.31
CA SER A 278 11.60 -11.36 -13.87
C SER A 278 11.83 -12.83 -14.19
N LEU A 279 11.39 -13.71 -13.30
CA LEU A 279 11.21 -15.12 -13.58
C LEU A 279 9.73 -15.40 -13.84
N ASP A 280 9.44 -16.03 -14.96
CA ASP A 280 8.10 -16.40 -15.43
C ASP A 280 8.00 -17.92 -15.55
N SER A 281 7.23 -18.55 -14.66
CA SER A 281 7.05 -20.00 -14.65
C SER A 281 5.96 -20.49 -15.61
N GLU A 282 5.02 -19.63 -16.00
CA GLU A 282 3.81 -20.03 -16.74
C GLU A 282 3.81 -19.61 -18.21
N HIS A 283 4.81 -18.80 -18.61
CA HIS A 283 4.90 -18.16 -19.92
C HIS A 283 3.77 -17.14 -20.13
N GLU A 284 3.52 -16.30 -19.13
CA GLU A 284 2.49 -15.27 -19.18
C GLU A 284 3.02 -13.90 -19.58
N MET A 285 4.33 -13.65 -19.53
CA MET A 285 4.90 -12.30 -19.60
C MET A 285 5.56 -11.94 -20.95
N GLU A 286 5.50 -12.82 -21.95
CA GLU A 286 6.17 -12.63 -23.24
C GLU A 286 5.68 -11.38 -23.98
N ASP A 287 4.36 -11.19 -24.06
CA ASP A 287 3.75 -10.08 -24.77
C ASP A 287 4.08 -8.74 -24.10
N GLU A 288 3.95 -8.64 -22.77
CA GLU A 288 4.27 -7.44 -22.01
C GLU A 288 5.77 -7.11 -22.07
N CYS A 289 6.63 -8.13 -21.98
CA CYS A 289 8.07 -7.96 -22.11
C CYS A 289 8.42 -7.34 -23.48
N ARG A 290 7.89 -7.89 -24.57
CA ARG A 290 8.11 -7.36 -25.92
C ARG A 290 7.54 -5.95 -26.11
N ALA A 291 6.33 -5.69 -25.59
CA ALA A 291 5.69 -4.38 -25.69
C ALA A 291 6.51 -3.27 -24.99
N LEU A 292 7.23 -3.61 -23.93
CA LEU A 292 8.10 -2.71 -23.18
C LEU A 292 9.55 -2.67 -23.68
N GLY A 293 9.81 -3.23 -24.86
CA GLY A 293 11.15 -3.28 -25.48
C GLY A 293 12.14 -4.14 -24.70
N GLY A 294 11.63 -5.15 -23.99
CA GLY A 294 12.40 -6.10 -23.21
C GLY A 294 12.93 -7.28 -24.02
N CYS A 295 13.62 -8.17 -23.31
CA CYS A 295 14.18 -9.41 -23.83
C CYS A 295 13.55 -10.59 -23.07
N PHE A 296 12.79 -11.40 -23.80
CA PHE A 296 12.14 -12.59 -23.28
C PHE A 296 12.96 -13.83 -23.67
N LEU A 297 13.34 -14.63 -22.68
CA LEU A 297 14.25 -15.75 -22.83
C LEU A 297 13.57 -17.06 -22.41
N ASP A 298 13.42 -18.00 -23.34
CA ASP A 298 13.14 -19.40 -22.97
C ASP A 298 14.42 -20.04 -22.41
N TYR A 299 14.56 -20.02 -21.08
CA TYR A 299 15.78 -20.46 -20.41
C TYR A 299 15.98 -21.98 -20.54
N LEU A 300 14.88 -22.74 -20.61
CA LEU A 300 14.94 -24.20 -20.72
C LEU A 300 15.19 -24.71 -22.15
N SER A 301 15.23 -23.81 -23.14
CA SER A 301 15.63 -24.13 -24.53
C SER A 301 17.08 -24.61 -24.65
N GLY A 302 17.96 -24.26 -23.69
CA GLY A 302 19.40 -24.52 -23.74
C GLY A 302 20.17 -23.62 -24.73
N GLN A 303 19.50 -22.63 -25.33
CA GLN A 303 20.15 -21.60 -26.15
C GLN A 303 20.82 -20.53 -25.30
N TYR A 304 20.17 -20.16 -24.19
CA TYR A 304 20.66 -19.20 -23.22
C TYR A 304 21.34 -19.91 -22.06
N ARG A 305 22.47 -19.38 -21.62
CA ARG A 305 23.32 -19.97 -20.59
C ARG A 305 23.82 -18.90 -19.65
N ILE A 306 23.92 -19.28 -18.38
CA ILE A 306 24.65 -18.56 -17.34
C ILE A 306 25.85 -19.43 -17.01
N ASN A 307 27.06 -18.90 -17.22
CA ASN A 307 28.26 -19.61 -16.84
C ASN A 307 28.38 -19.63 -15.31
N LEU A 308 28.35 -20.82 -14.72
CA LEU A 308 28.48 -20.97 -13.26
C LEU A 308 29.86 -20.54 -12.75
N LEU A 309 30.91 -20.60 -13.58
CA LEU A 309 32.27 -20.22 -13.21
C LEU A 309 32.60 -18.75 -13.48
N GLU A 310 31.60 -17.94 -13.83
CA GLU A 310 31.74 -16.49 -13.89
C GLU A 310 31.42 -15.92 -12.51
N PRO A 311 32.36 -15.25 -11.81
CA PRO A 311 32.11 -14.69 -10.50
C PRO A 311 30.96 -13.69 -10.47
N ARG A 312 30.06 -13.86 -9.50
CA ARG A 312 28.82 -13.10 -9.32
C ARG A 312 28.75 -12.52 -7.91
N CYS A 313 28.24 -11.30 -7.80
CA CYS A 313 28.11 -10.60 -6.54
C CYS A 313 26.82 -11.01 -5.80
N TRP A 314 26.95 -11.28 -4.50
CA TRP A 314 25.83 -11.58 -3.60
C TRP A 314 25.61 -10.50 -2.54
N ASP A 315 26.66 -9.74 -2.23
CA ASP A 315 26.62 -8.61 -1.30
C ASP A 315 27.54 -7.48 -1.82
N ASP A 316 27.07 -6.24 -1.75
CA ASP A 316 27.85 -5.03 -2.10
C ASP A 316 28.64 -4.47 -0.90
N GLY A 317 28.51 -5.09 0.28
CA GLY A 317 29.21 -4.70 1.51
C GLY A 317 28.71 -3.41 2.13
N SER A 318 27.56 -2.89 1.69
CA SER A 318 26.94 -1.68 2.23
C SER A 318 26.08 -1.93 3.47
N GLY A 319 25.69 -3.19 3.70
CA GLY A 319 24.88 -3.63 4.83
C GLY A 319 25.70 -3.99 6.09
N PRO A 320 25.07 -3.99 7.28
CA PRO A 320 25.69 -4.61 8.45
C PRO A 320 25.87 -6.11 8.20
N GLU A 321 27.03 -6.67 8.57
CA GLU A 321 27.27 -8.11 8.47
C GLU A 321 26.23 -8.88 9.29
N ASP A 322 25.45 -9.74 8.62
CA ASP A 322 24.54 -10.67 9.26
C ASP A 322 25.31 -11.95 9.67
N PRO A 323 25.42 -12.25 10.99
CA PRO A 323 26.06 -13.47 11.47
C PRO A 323 25.38 -14.76 10.99
N ASP A 324 24.12 -14.70 10.58
CA ASP A 324 23.32 -15.83 10.09
C ASP A 324 23.27 -15.92 8.55
N ALA A 325 24.01 -15.07 7.83
CA ALA A 325 24.14 -15.15 6.37
C ALA A 325 25.12 -16.26 5.94
N PRO A 326 24.88 -16.93 4.79
CA PRO A 326 25.79 -17.91 4.21
C PRO A 326 27.18 -17.33 3.90
N ASP A 327 28.20 -18.20 3.83
CA ASP A 327 29.58 -17.79 3.51
C ASP A 327 29.72 -17.14 2.12
N ALA A 328 28.78 -17.40 1.20
CA ALA A 328 28.70 -16.72 -0.10
C ALA A 328 28.40 -15.21 -0.02
N PHE A 329 28.04 -14.69 1.15
CA PHE A 329 27.79 -13.27 1.40
C PHE A 329 28.95 -12.61 2.18
N ARG A 330 30.10 -13.29 2.33
CA ARG A 330 31.24 -12.81 3.11
C ARG A 330 32.56 -12.88 2.35
N GLY A 331 33.42 -11.89 2.56
CA GLY A 331 34.76 -11.84 2.00
C GLY A 331 34.83 -11.18 0.61
N THR A 332 35.83 -11.54 -0.19
CA THR A 332 36.04 -11.00 -1.53
C THR A 332 35.04 -11.57 -2.53
N LEU A 333 34.86 -10.93 -3.69
CA LEU A 333 33.96 -11.46 -4.74
C LEU A 333 34.29 -12.90 -5.13
N LEU A 334 35.59 -13.22 -5.24
CA LEU A 334 36.02 -14.56 -5.62
C LEU A 334 35.77 -15.58 -4.49
N SER A 335 36.02 -15.23 -3.23
CA SER A 335 35.72 -16.14 -2.10
C SER A 335 34.23 -16.37 -1.94
N GLN A 336 33.42 -15.31 -2.04
CA GLN A 336 31.95 -15.38 -2.06
C GLN A 336 31.47 -16.34 -3.16
N HIS A 337 32.02 -16.18 -4.36
CA HIS A 337 31.65 -17.01 -5.50
C HIS A 337 32.10 -18.47 -5.37
N ILE A 338 33.28 -18.74 -4.82
CA ILE A 338 33.73 -20.11 -4.54
C ILE A 338 32.81 -20.77 -3.50
N SER A 339 32.41 -20.04 -2.45
CA SER A 339 31.41 -20.52 -1.48
C SER A 339 30.07 -20.83 -2.15
N PHE A 340 29.61 -19.97 -3.06
CA PHE A 340 28.42 -20.24 -3.88
C PHE A 340 28.56 -21.52 -4.72
N LEU A 341 29.72 -21.73 -5.36
CA LEU A 341 29.99 -22.94 -6.14
C LEU A 341 29.94 -24.21 -5.27
N ARG A 342 30.46 -24.16 -4.03
CA ARG A 342 30.35 -25.27 -3.07
C ARG A 342 28.88 -25.66 -2.87
N ASP A 343 27.99 -24.69 -2.67
CA ASP A 343 26.55 -24.94 -2.50
C ASP A 343 25.89 -25.48 -3.77
N VAL A 344 26.21 -24.90 -4.94
CA VAL A 344 25.73 -25.38 -6.25
C VAL A 344 26.04 -26.87 -6.45
N PHE A 345 27.28 -27.27 -6.19
CA PHE A 345 27.71 -28.65 -6.38
C PHE A 345 27.09 -29.62 -5.36
N ARG A 346 26.83 -29.16 -4.12
CA ARG A 346 26.04 -29.91 -3.14
C ARG A 346 24.62 -30.13 -3.62
N VAL A 347 23.94 -29.09 -4.12
CA VAL A 347 22.57 -29.20 -4.63
C VAL A 347 22.48 -30.13 -5.85
N TYR A 348 23.46 -30.07 -6.76
CA TYR A 348 23.40 -30.83 -8.01
C TYR A 348 23.62 -32.35 -7.84
N LYS A 349 24.56 -32.78 -6.98
CA LYS A 349 24.92 -34.21 -6.81
C LYS A 349 24.94 -34.73 -5.38
N GLY A 350 24.75 -33.88 -4.37
CA GLY A 350 24.78 -34.30 -2.96
C GLY A 350 26.17 -34.70 -2.48
N PHE A 351 27.22 -34.07 -3.03
CA PHE A 351 28.60 -34.32 -2.58
C PHE A 351 28.76 -34.02 -1.08
N ASP A 352 29.48 -34.90 -0.40
CA ASP A 352 29.83 -34.71 1.01
C ASP A 352 30.92 -33.65 1.18
N THR A 353 31.26 -33.32 2.42
CA THR A 353 32.24 -32.27 2.72
C THR A 353 33.63 -32.54 2.11
N PRO A 354 34.23 -33.73 2.23
CA PRO A 354 35.50 -34.03 1.57
C PRO A 354 35.49 -33.85 0.04
N HIS A 355 34.42 -34.28 -0.64
CA HIS A 355 34.29 -34.08 -2.09
C HIS A 355 34.21 -32.60 -2.45
N ILE A 356 33.44 -31.82 -1.68
CA ILE A 356 33.30 -30.37 -1.88
C ILE A 356 34.62 -29.63 -1.63
N ASP A 357 35.34 -29.97 -0.56
CA ASP A 357 36.64 -29.35 -0.25
C ASP A 357 37.69 -29.69 -1.34
N THR A 358 37.66 -30.91 -1.88
CA THR A 358 38.51 -31.30 -3.02
C THR A 358 38.12 -30.54 -4.28
N LEU A 359 36.82 -30.37 -4.54
CA LEU A 359 36.33 -29.62 -5.69
C LEU A 359 36.68 -28.13 -5.60
N GLU A 360 36.66 -27.54 -4.40
CA GLU A 360 37.15 -26.18 -4.17
C GLU A 360 38.62 -26.03 -4.59
N LEU A 361 39.50 -26.96 -4.20
CA LEU A 361 40.90 -26.94 -4.63
C LEU A 361 41.04 -27.00 -6.16
N MET A 362 40.17 -27.77 -6.84
CA MET A 362 40.15 -27.86 -8.31
C MET A 362 39.66 -26.56 -8.96
N VAL A 363 38.66 -25.92 -8.39
CA VAL A 363 38.16 -24.60 -8.82
C VAL A 363 39.23 -23.53 -8.61
N GLU A 364 39.93 -23.52 -7.48
CA GLU A 364 41.04 -22.60 -7.26
C GLU A 364 42.18 -22.81 -8.26
N GLN A 365 42.53 -24.06 -8.54
CA GLN A 365 43.57 -24.39 -9.52
C GLN A 365 43.17 -23.93 -10.92
N LEU A 366 41.90 -24.10 -11.29
CA LEU A 366 41.35 -23.60 -12.54
C LEU A 366 41.43 -22.07 -12.63
N TYR A 367 40.97 -21.34 -11.60
CA TYR A 367 41.05 -19.88 -11.60
C TYR A 367 42.50 -19.38 -11.65
N LYS A 368 43.43 -20.03 -10.94
CA LYS A 368 44.87 -19.75 -11.03
C LYS A 368 45.41 -19.95 -12.46
N LYS A 369 45.00 -21.01 -13.16
CA LYS A 369 45.37 -21.29 -14.57
C LYS A 369 44.84 -20.22 -15.54
N TRP A 370 43.70 -19.61 -15.21
CA TRP A 370 43.11 -18.48 -15.96
C TRP A 370 43.59 -17.09 -15.49
N GLY A 371 44.45 -17.01 -14.47
CA GLY A 371 44.91 -15.75 -13.91
C GLY A 371 43.85 -14.99 -13.09
N ILE A 372 42.78 -15.65 -12.69
CA ILE A 372 41.70 -15.08 -11.87
C ILE A 372 42.10 -15.22 -10.39
N THR A 373 42.17 -14.09 -9.70
CA THR A 373 42.52 -13.93 -8.28
C THR A 373 41.69 -12.84 -7.62
N ASP A 374 41.81 -12.66 -6.30
CA ASP A 374 41.16 -11.55 -5.56
C ASP A 374 41.58 -10.15 -6.02
N ARG A 375 42.66 -10.03 -6.80
CA ARG A 375 43.16 -8.76 -7.35
C ARG A 375 42.63 -8.47 -8.76
N THR A 376 41.82 -9.36 -9.33
CA THR A 376 41.28 -9.22 -10.69
C THR A 376 40.27 -8.10 -10.75
N ASP A 377 40.35 -7.26 -11.77
CA ASP A 377 39.30 -6.29 -12.07
C ASP A 377 38.19 -6.95 -12.89
N PHE A 378 37.23 -7.54 -12.18
CA PHE A 378 36.08 -8.22 -12.76
C PHE A 378 35.18 -7.32 -13.63
N THR A 379 35.22 -6.00 -13.43
CA THR A 379 34.42 -5.05 -14.22
C THR A 379 34.89 -4.91 -15.67
N SER A 380 36.16 -5.24 -15.92
CA SER A 380 36.80 -5.17 -17.23
C SER A 380 36.71 -6.48 -18.03
N MET A 381 36.31 -7.58 -17.38
CA MET A 381 36.26 -8.91 -17.98
C MET A 381 34.99 -9.11 -18.81
N ARG A 382 35.11 -9.88 -19.89
CA ARG A 382 34.00 -10.30 -20.74
C ARG A 382 33.62 -11.75 -20.43
N PRO A 383 32.39 -12.18 -20.76
CA PRO A 383 31.95 -13.57 -20.52
C PRO A 383 32.90 -14.64 -21.07
N THR A 384 33.58 -14.36 -22.20
CA THR A 384 34.54 -15.26 -22.85
C THR A 384 35.90 -15.33 -22.16
N ASP A 385 36.19 -14.42 -21.23
CA ASP A 385 37.47 -14.37 -20.51
C ASP A 385 37.46 -15.32 -19.29
N TYR A 386 36.29 -15.87 -18.92
CA TYR A 386 36.11 -16.83 -17.83
C TYR A 386 36.16 -18.29 -18.31
N PRO A 387 36.65 -19.24 -17.50
CA PRO A 387 36.59 -20.66 -17.82
C PRO A 387 35.15 -21.18 -17.84
N ILE A 388 34.91 -22.31 -18.49
CA ILE A 388 33.62 -23.03 -18.50
C ILE A 388 33.74 -24.39 -17.80
N LEU A 389 32.61 -25.05 -17.54
CA LEU A 389 32.59 -26.31 -16.78
C LEU A 389 33.37 -27.46 -17.44
N SER A 390 33.54 -27.45 -18.77
CA SER A 390 34.45 -28.36 -19.46
C SER A 390 35.91 -28.14 -19.06
N ASP A 391 36.34 -26.90 -18.83
CA ASP A 391 37.71 -26.58 -18.38
C ASP A 391 37.93 -27.05 -16.94
N LEU A 392 36.92 -26.92 -16.07
CA LEU A 392 36.95 -27.51 -14.73
C LEU A 392 37.08 -29.04 -14.82
N TYR A 393 36.28 -29.67 -15.69
CA TYR A 393 36.35 -31.11 -15.90
C TYR A 393 37.74 -31.57 -16.35
N ASP A 394 38.35 -30.84 -17.28
CA ASP A 394 39.72 -31.11 -17.75
C ASP A 394 40.75 -30.89 -16.66
N THR A 395 40.57 -29.89 -15.79
CA THR A 395 41.47 -29.65 -14.65
C THR A 395 41.41 -30.80 -13.64
N ILE A 396 40.22 -31.34 -13.35
CA ILE A 396 40.05 -32.52 -12.48
C ILE A 396 40.66 -33.77 -13.15
N GLN A 397 40.48 -33.92 -14.47
CA GLN A 397 41.04 -35.03 -15.23
C GLN A 397 42.58 -34.98 -15.26
N GLU A 398 43.16 -33.81 -15.51
CA GLU A 398 44.61 -33.57 -15.44
C GLU A 398 45.17 -33.94 -14.06
N ALA A 399 44.47 -33.56 -12.97
CA ALA A 399 44.85 -33.93 -11.60
C ALA A 399 44.72 -35.43 -11.33
N TYR A 400 43.74 -36.11 -11.93
CA TYR A 400 43.52 -37.55 -11.78
C TYR A 400 44.59 -38.37 -12.53
N ASP A 401 44.98 -37.92 -13.71
CA ASP A 401 45.97 -38.58 -14.55
C ASP A 401 47.39 -38.39 -13.99
N ASN A 402 47.67 -37.22 -13.42
CA ASN A 402 48.95 -36.87 -12.79
C ASN A 402 48.92 -36.94 -11.25
N TYR A 403 48.09 -37.83 -10.70
CA TYR A 403 47.85 -37.90 -9.26
C TYR A 403 49.13 -38.14 -8.45
N ASP A 404 49.39 -37.26 -7.48
CA ASP A 404 50.47 -37.41 -6.50
C ASP A 404 49.96 -38.18 -5.27
N ALA A 405 50.64 -39.29 -4.94
CA ALA A 405 50.32 -40.09 -3.77
C ALA A 405 50.52 -39.36 -2.43
N ALA A 406 51.27 -38.25 -2.42
CA ALA A 406 51.42 -37.36 -1.26
C ALA A 406 50.35 -36.23 -1.19
N GLY A 407 49.37 -36.24 -2.11
CA GLY A 407 48.30 -35.23 -2.17
C GLY A 407 47.34 -35.23 -0.97
N LEU A 408 46.62 -34.12 -0.80
CA LEU A 408 45.68 -33.89 0.32
C LEU A 408 44.41 -34.76 0.27
N TYR A 409 44.03 -35.22 -0.91
CA TYR A 409 42.81 -35.99 -1.18
C TYR A 409 43.16 -37.31 -1.89
N PRO A 410 42.36 -38.38 -1.72
CA PRO A 410 42.62 -39.65 -2.39
C PRO A 410 42.25 -39.59 -3.88
N ARG A 411 42.95 -40.36 -4.70
CA ARG A 411 42.70 -40.45 -6.16
C ARG A 411 41.26 -40.84 -6.51
N GLU A 412 40.63 -41.66 -5.67
CA GLU A 412 39.23 -42.08 -5.86
C GLU A 412 38.26 -40.90 -5.81
N MET A 413 38.55 -39.87 -5.01
CA MET A 413 37.71 -38.68 -4.90
C MET A 413 37.66 -37.91 -6.21
N LEU A 414 38.80 -37.76 -6.91
CA LEU A 414 38.84 -37.16 -8.23
C LEU A 414 38.04 -37.98 -9.26
N ARG A 415 38.10 -39.32 -9.21
CA ARG A 415 37.28 -40.19 -10.06
C ARG A 415 35.79 -39.96 -9.79
N ASP A 416 35.39 -39.89 -8.53
CA ASP A 416 33.99 -39.75 -8.14
C ASP A 416 33.46 -38.36 -8.51
N LEU A 417 34.29 -37.30 -8.41
CA LEU A 417 33.99 -35.97 -8.96
C LEU A 417 33.82 -36.00 -10.49
N LEU A 418 34.73 -36.64 -11.23
CA LEU A 418 34.63 -36.79 -12.69
C LEU A 418 33.37 -37.53 -13.11
N LEU A 419 32.95 -38.55 -12.37
CA LEU A 419 31.71 -39.28 -12.65
C LEU A 419 30.47 -38.42 -12.31
N GLY A 420 30.47 -37.75 -11.16
CA GLY A 420 29.35 -36.94 -10.71
C GLY A 420 29.12 -35.69 -11.58
N LEU A 421 30.19 -35.04 -12.03
CA LEU A 421 30.11 -33.80 -12.82
C LEU A 421 29.97 -34.05 -14.33
N HIS A 422 30.16 -35.29 -14.80
CA HIS A 422 30.13 -35.59 -16.24
C HIS A 422 28.88 -35.08 -16.95
N SER A 423 27.68 -35.29 -16.38
CA SER A 423 26.42 -34.87 -17.01
C SER A 423 26.32 -33.36 -17.20
N MET A 424 26.75 -32.57 -16.20
CA MET A 424 26.75 -31.11 -16.22
C MET A 424 27.86 -30.52 -17.08
N CYS A 425 29.05 -31.15 -17.10
CA CYS A 425 30.18 -30.63 -17.86
C CYS A 425 30.12 -31.02 -19.35
N ARG A 426 29.76 -32.27 -19.65
CA ARG A 426 29.90 -32.89 -21.00
C ARG A 426 28.71 -33.75 -21.45
N GLY A 427 27.77 -34.07 -20.56
CA GLY A 427 26.66 -34.96 -20.83
C GLY A 427 25.33 -34.24 -21.10
N ALA A 428 24.23 -34.82 -20.62
CA ALA A 428 22.87 -34.40 -20.96
C ALA A 428 22.50 -33.01 -20.42
N ASP A 429 23.06 -32.62 -19.27
CA ASP A 429 22.77 -31.35 -18.61
C ASP A 429 23.69 -30.21 -19.09
N ALA A 430 24.76 -30.54 -19.83
CA ALA A 430 25.76 -29.58 -20.30
C ALA A 430 25.18 -28.45 -21.15
N ARG A 431 24.06 -28.70 -21.85
CA ARG A 431 23.37 -27.67 -22.64
C ARG A 431 22.93 -26.46 -21.80
N PHE A 432 22.71 -26.62 -20.50
CA PHE A 432 22.26 -25.55 -19.61
C PHE A 432 23.41 -24.79 -18.96
N PHE A 433 24.49 -25.50 -18.61
CA PHE A 433 25.54 -24.95 -17.75
C PHE A 433 26.89 -24.77 -18.44
N ASN A 434 27.21 -25.59 -19.44
CA ASN A 434 28.53 -25.59 -20.08
C ASN A 434 28.57 -24.61 -21.25
N GLY A 435 29.09 -23.42 -21.00
CA GLY A 435 29.33 -22.38 -21.99
C GLY A 435 29.45 -21.01 -21.33
N HIS A 436 29.88 -20.01 -22.10
CA HIS A 436 29.94 -18.64 -21.61
C HIS A 436 28.54 -18.04 -21.48
N THR A 437 28.38 -17.12 -20.51
CA THR A 437 27.13 -16.36 -20.35
C THR A 437 26.81 -15.60 -21.63
N ASN A 438 25.60 -15.76 -22.15
CA ASN A 438 25.16 -15.16 -23.43
C ASN A 438 23.81 -14.45 -23.33
N ILE A 439 23.49 -13.91 -22.14
CA ILE A 439 22.27 -13.16 -21.88
C ILE A 439 22.43 -11.70 -22.30
N ASP A 440 21.43 -11.17 -22.99
CA ASP A 440 21.41 -9.77 -23.44
C ASP A 440 21.22 -8.79 -22.27
N ARG A 441 21.89 -7.62 -22.37
CA ARG A 441 21.78 -6.54 -21.38
C ARG A 441 20.53 -5.69 -21.69
N SER A 442 19.37 -6.26 -21.42
CA SER A 442 18.07 -5.57 -21.53
C SER A 442 17.68 -4.90 -20.21
N LYS A 443 17.00 -3.73 -20.30
CA LYS A 443 16.35 -3.09 -19.14
C LYS A 443 15.09 -3.81 -18.67
N PHE A 444 14.54 -4.71 -19.47
CA PHE A 444 13.47 -5.59 -19.02
C PHE A 444 13.78 -7.00 -19.52
N LEU A 445 14.25 -7.83 -18.62
CA LEU A 445 14.67 -9.20 -18.88
C LEU A 445 13.68 -10.16 -18.22
N VAL A 446 13.17 -11.13 -18.99
CA VAL A 446 12.26 -12.16 -18.47
C VAL A 446 12.84 -13.53 -18.77
N PHE A 447 13.08 -14.32 -17.72
CA PHE A 447 13.46 -15.73 -17.81
C PHE A 447 12.21 -16.60 -17.73
N CYS A 448 11.82 -17.17 -18.84
CA CYS A 448 10.78 -18.19 -18.89
C CYS A 448 11.36 -19.54 -18.51
N VAL A 449 10.79 -20.14 -17.46
CA VAL A 449 11.16 -21.46 -16.95
C VAL A 449 9.98 -22.44 -17.03
N LYS A 450 9.13 -22.29 -18.05
CA LYS A 450 7.98 -23.15 -18.23
C LYS A 450 8.37 -24.62 -18.40
N GLY A 451 7.81 -25.48 -17.55
CA GLY A 451 8.09 -26.91 -17.54
C GLY A 451 9.27 -27.31 -16.64
N LEU A 452 9.79 -26.37 -15.84
CA LEU A 452 10.82 -26.63 -14.82
C LEU A 452 10.40 -27.72 -13.83
N ASP A 453 9.11 -27.83 -13.50
CA ASP A 453 8.55 -28.87 -12.63
C ASP A 453 8.65 -30.29 -13.18
N ASN A 454 8.85 -30.44 -14.49
CA ASN A 454 9.02 -31.76 -15.12
C ASN A 454 10.48 -32.25 -15.06
N MET A 455 11.41 -31.42 -14.57
CA MET A 455 12.82 -31.78 -14.47
C MET A 455 13.12 -32.54 -13.17
N ALA A 456 14.24 -33.28 -13.17
CA ALA A 456 14.74 -33.87 -11.94
C ALA A 456 15.03 -32.77 -10.90
N GLU A 457 14.72 -33.03 -9.64
CA GLU A 457 14.78 -32.04 -8.55
C GLU A 457 16.15 -31.38 -8.43
N ASN A 458 17.23 -32.15 -8.49
CA ASN A 458 18.59 -31.64 -8.43
C ASN A 458 18.89 -30.68 -9.60
N LEU A 459 18.53 -31.05 -10.83
CA LEU A 459 18.72 -30.20 -12.01
C LEU A 459 17.90 -28.91 -11.89
N ARG A 460 16.62 -29.02 -11.51
CA ARG A 460 15.74 -27.88 -11.27
C ARG A 460 16.36 -26.92 -10.25
N ASN A 461 16.74 -27.41 -9.08
CA ASN A 461 17.26 -26.57 -8.00
C ASN A 461 18.56 -25.88 -8.43
N THR A 462 19.45 -26.59 -9.15
CA THR A 462 20.68 -26.00 -9.69
C THR A 462 20.42 -24.91 -10.73
N LEU A 463 19.43 -25.08 -11.62
CA LEU A 463 19.02 -24.05 -12.59
C LEU A 463 18.48 -22.80 -11.90
N LEU A 464 17.63 -22.99 -10.89
CA LEU A 464 17.10 -21.91 -10.06
C LEU A 464 18.23 -21.17 -9.34
N PHE A 465 19.21 -21.89 -8.77
CA PHE A 465 20.38 -21.28 -8.12
C PHE A 465 21.22 -20.43 -9.08
N SER A 466 21.43 -20.95 -10.30
CA SER A 466 22.15 -20.24 -11.36
C SER A 466 21.43 -18.93 -11.74
N LEU A 467 20.10 -18.99 -11.91
CA LEU A 467 19.28 -17.80 -12.19
C LEU A 467 19.31 -16.80 -11.03
N LEU A 468 19.17 -17.27 -9.79
CA LEU A 468 19.21 -16.39 -8.62
C LEU A 468 20.56 -15.67 -8.49
N SER A 469 21.67 -16.37 -8.75
CA SER A 469 23.00 -15.77 -8.76
C SER A 469 23.12 -14.66 -9.81
N TYR A 470 22.61 -14.91 -11.01
CA TYR A 470 22.57 -13.89 -12.06
C TYR A 470 21.69 -12.70 -11.67
N MET A 471 20.50 -12.95 -11.10
CA MET A 471 19.59 -11.90 -10.66
C MET A 471 20.21 -11.04 -9.55
N SER A 472 20.82 -11.66 -8.53
CA SER A 472 21.48 -10.95 -7.43
C SER A 472 22.61 -10.05 -7.94
N ASP A 473 23.48 -10.58 -8.79
CA ASP A 473 24.58 -9.83 -9.40
C ASP A 473 24.07 -8.62 -10.20
N GLN A 474 23.03 -8.81 -11.02
CA GLN A 474 22.45 -7.71 -11.79
C GLN A 474 21.79 -6.65 -10.89
N LEU A 475 21.16 -7.05 -9.78
CA LEU A 475 20.55 -6.09 -8.85
C LEU A 475 21.61 -5.21 -8.17
N LEU A 476 22.74 -5.80 -7.77
CA LEU A 476 23.81 -5.09 -7.07
C LEU A 476 24.66 -4.25 -8.03
N THR A 477 24.88 -4.73 -9.27
CA THR A 477 25.78 -4.07 -10.23
C THR A 477 25.09 -3.00 -11.10
N LEU A 478 23.83 -3.20 -11.50
CA LEU A 478 23.13 -2.21 -12.34
C LEU A 478 22.61 -1.03 -11.52
N GLY A 479 22.17 -1.28 -10.29
CA GLY A 479 21.44 -0.32 -9.47
C GLY A 479 20.09 0.09 -10.08
N ASN A 480 19.22 0.68 -9.25
CA ASN A 480 17.87 1.12 -9.67
C ASN A 480 17.09 0.04 -10.45
N SER A 481 17.13 -1.18 -9.92
CA SER A 481 16.61 -2.40 -10.54
C SER A 481 15.61 -3.10 -9.62
N VAL A 482 14.74 -3.92 -10.20
CA VAL A 482 13.74 -4.72 -9.49
C VAL A 482 13.79 -6.15 -9.99
N ALA A 483 13.83 -7.09 -9.04
CA ALA A 483 13.64 -8.50 -9.31
C ALA A 483 12.19 -8.90 -9.00
N ALA A 484 11.63 -9.75 -9.86
CA ALA A 484 10.35 -10.39 -9.65
C ALA A 484 10.50 -11.91 -9.76
N ILE A 485 9.99 -12.62 -8.77
CA ILE A 485 9.94 -14.07 -8.76
C ILE A 485 8.47 -14.47 -8.78
N ASP A 486 7.99 -14.96 -9.92
CA ASP A 486 6.68 -15.58 -9.99
C ASP A 486 6.71 -17.00 -9.40
N GLU A 487 5.57 -17.40 -8.85
CA GLU A 487 5.36 -18.67 -8.15
C GLU A 487 6.52 -19.06 -7.20
N LEU A 488 6.76 -18.20 -6.20
CA LEU A 488 7.81 -18.36 -5.18
C LEU A 488 7.84 -19.76 -4.54
N TYR A 489 6.71 -20.48 -4.48
CA TYR A 489 6.66 -21.84 -3.95
C TYR A 489 7.59 -22.83 -4.67
N LEU A 490 7.90 -22.59 -5.94
CA LEU A 490 8.85 -23.40 -6.73
C LEU A 490 10.26 -23.41 -6.13
N TRP A 491 10.59 -22.37 -5.38
CA TRP A 491 11.88 -22.17 -4.74
C TRP A 491 11.91 -22.73 -3.31
N LEU A 492 10.74 -23.00 -2.72
CA LEU A 492 10.61 -23.41 -1.33
C LEU A 492 10.95 -24.89 -1.08
N SER A 493 11.20 -25.68 -2.13
CA SER A 493 11.58 -27.09 -1.99
C SER A 493 13.00 -27.27 -1.42
N ASP A 494 13.86 -26.25 -1.51
CA ASP A 494 15.25 -26.31 -1.06
C ASP A 494 15.54 -25.21 -0.04
N PRO A 495 15.81 -25.55 1.24
CA PRO A 495 16.11 -24.57 2.29
C PRO A 495 17.33 -23.68 1.99
N THR A 496 18.29 -24.17 1.22
CA THR A 496 19.47 -23.40 0.82
C THR A 496 19.05 -22.24 -0.08
N VAL A 497 18.20 -22.52 -1.07
CA VAL A 497 17.64 -21.52 -1.98
C VAL A 497 16.88 -20.42 -1.24
N ILE A 498 16.06 -20.81 -0.26
CA ILE A 498 15.32 -19.86 0.58
C ILE A 498 16.29 -18.93 1.32
N THR A 499 17.37 -19.49 1.85
CA THR A 499 18.38 -18.72 2.58
C THR A 499 19.04 -17.70 1.66
N TYR A 500 19.35 -18.07 0.41
CA TYR A 500 19.90 -17.12 -0.56
C TYR A 500 18.89 -16.04 -0.94
N ILE A 501 17.62 -16.39 -1.19
CA ILE A 501 16.55 -15.40 -1.47
C ILE A 501 16.43 -14.40 -0.32
N ARG A 502 16.42 -14.87 0.93
CA ARG A 502 16.29 -14.02 2.13
C ARG A 502 17.42 -12.99 2.26
N ASN A 503 18.64 -13.36 1.87
CA ASN A 503 19.82 -12.51 2.05
C ASN A 503 20.11 -11.65 0.80
N ALA A 504 19.63 -12.05 -0.39
CA ALA A 504 19.86 -11.35 -1.65
C ALA A 504 18.72 -10.42 -2.09
N LEU A 505 17.48 -10.62 -1.60
CA LEU A 505 16.24 -9.91 -1.99
C LEU A 505 15.45 -9.44 -0.76
#